data_AF-A0A372QQI2-F1
#
_entry.id   AF-A0A372QQI2-F1
#
_cell.length_a   1.000
_cell.length_b   1.000
_cell.length_c   1.000
_cell.angle_alpha   90.00
_cell.angle_beta   90.00
_cell.angle_gamma   90.00
#
_symmetry.space_group_name_H-M   'P 1'
#
loop_
_entity.id
_entity.type
_entity.pdbx_description
1 polymer ?
#
loop_
_entity_poly.entity_id
_entity_poly.type
_entity_poly.pdbx_seq_one_letter_code
_entity_poly.pdbx_strand_id
1 'polypeptide(L)'
;MKNLYEFNLILRGSRDGFTSENFHEICDNKFRTITVIKVKDSNEILGGYNPIEWKTEFCFGHSKDSFIFSFINKDDYILSRVQNEKQAINNYSRYGPSFGNGDLVIYGDSEHSFENYVNYCKKLSYEKQIRPSAEKFSIEDYEVFQIKKFSFNNNIHEIISVMTTTTKNGIWRN
;
A
#
# COMPACT_ATOMS: atom_id res chain seq x y z
N MET A 1 16.75 6.80 21.13
CA MET A 1 16.68 5.75 20.08
C MET A 1 16.89 6.42 18.74
N LYS A 2 17.87 6.00 17.95
CA LYS A 2 17.97 6.42 16.54
C LYS A 2 16.91 5.63 15.77
N ASN A 3 15.98 6.31 15.10
CA ASN A 3 15.09 5.64 14.15
C ASN A 3 15.95 4.89 13.12
N LEU A 4 15.77 3.57 13.04
CA LEU A 4 16.57 2.68 12.19
C LEU A 4 16.18 2.80 10.70
N TYR A 5 15.04 3.44 10.44
CA TYR A 5 14.46 3.65 9.11
C TYR A 5 14.22 5.13 8.84
N GLU A 6 14.58 5.55 7.64
CA GLU A 6 14.25 6.86 7.08
C GLU A 6 13.18 6.66 6.01
N PHE A 7 11.99 7.19 6.26
CA PHE A 7 10.86 7.17 5.34
C PHE A 7 10.82 8.50 4.58
N ASN A 8 10.97 8.41 3.27
CA ASN A 8 10.85 9.55 2.37
C ASN A 8 9.48 9.50 1.70
N LEU A 9 8.57 10.41 2.05
CA LEU A 9 7.30 10.55 1.35
C LEU A 9 7.56 10.91 -0.11
N ILE A 10 7.23 10.01 -1.03
CA ILE A 10 7.42 10.23 -2.47
C ILE A 10 6.11 10.59 -3.17
N LEU A 11 4.97 10.10 -2.67
CA LEU A 11 3.66 10.38 -3.23
C LEU A 11 2.63 10.57 -2.11
N ARG A 12 1.73 11.55 -2.25
CA ARG A 12 0.49 11.69 -1.48
C ARG A 12 -0.66 12.00 -2.43
N GLY A 13 -1.77 11.28 -2.37
CA GLY A 13 -2.91 11.46 -3.28
C GLY A 13 -3.49 12.87 -3.25
N SER A 14 -3.68 13.45 -2.06
CA SER A 14 -4.17 14.83 -1.91
C SER A 14 -3.26 15.91 -2.51
N ARG A 15 -1.98 15.58 -2.75
CA ARG A 15 -0.97 16.48 -3.33
C ARG A 15 -0.72 16.19 -4.81
N ASP A 16 -0.63 14.91 -5.16
CA ASP A 16 -0.09 14.45 -6.43
C ASP A 16 -1.15 13.80 -7.35
N GLY A 17 -2.37 13.59 -6.85
CA GLY A 17 -3.49 13.04 -7.61
C GLY A 17 -3.81 11.57 -7.28
N PHE A 18 -4.96 11.12 -7.78
CA PHE A 18 -5.61 9.84 -7.43
C PHE A 18 -5.76 8.90 -8.64
N THR A 19 -4.87 8.99 -9.62
CA THR A 19 -4.93 8.17 -10.84
C THR A 19 -3.74 7.21 -10.92
N SER A 20 -3.89 6.14 -11.71
CA SER A 20 -2.76 5.24 -11.99
C SER A 20 -1.65 5.94 -12.76
N GLU A 21 -1.99 6.93 -13.59
CA GLU A 21 -1.01 7.78 -14.29
C GLU A 21 -0.12 8.53 -13.29
N ASN A 22 -0.71 9.23 -12.31
CA ASN A 22 0.07 9.94 -11.29
C ASN A 22 0.93 8.99 -10.45
N PHE A 23 0.38 7.82 -10.11
CA PHE A 23 1.14 6.80 -9.38
C PHE A 23 2.36 6.34 -10.17
N HIS A 24 2.19 5.93 -11.43
CA HIS A 24 3.27 5.39 -12.25
C HIS A 24 4.31 6.46 -12.62
N GLU A 25 3.89 7.70 -12.88
CA GLU A 25 4.81 8.82 -13.13
C GLU A 25 5.81 9.02 -11.98
N ILE A 26 5.34 8.90 -10.74
CA ILE A 26 6.13 9.20 -9.54
C ILE A 26 6.83 7.96 -8.98
N CYS A 27 6.14 6.82 -8.97
CA CYS A 27 6.53 5.63 -8.21
C CYS A 27 7.21 4.55 -9.05
N ASP A 28 7.13 4.56 -10.38
CA ASP A 28 7.86 3.59 -11.20
C ASP A 28 9.38 3.70 -10.95
N ASN A 29 10.06 2.55 -10.97
CA ASN A 29 11.47 2.39 -10.63
C ASN A 29 11.81 2.68 -9.15
N LYS A 30 10.83 2.98 -8.29
CA LYS A 30 11.04 3.08 -6.84
C LYS A 30 10.87 1.71 -6.21
N PHE A 31 11.90 1.27 -5.49
CA PHE A 31 11.90 0.04 -4.73
C PHE A 31 11.84 0.30 -3.21
N ARG A 32 11.56 -0.75 -2.43
CA ARG A 32 11.47 -0.69 -0.96
C ARG A 32 10.52 0.41 -0.52
N THR A 33 9.29 0.31 -1.00
CA THR A 33 8.24 1.30 -0.71
C THR A 33 7.21 0.71 0.23
N ILE A 34 6.59 1.57 1.02
CA ILE A 34 5.43 1.22 1.82
C ILE A 34 4.29 2.16 1.46
N THR A 35 3.12 1.57 1.22
CA THR A 35 1.89 2.29 0.90
C THR A 35 0.97 2.28 2.11
N VAL A 36 0.38 3.43 2.42
CA VAL A 36 -0.67 3.62 3.43
C VAL A 36 -1.88 4.20 2.74
N ILE A 37 -3.06 3.64 3.00
CA ILE A 37 -4.31 4.02 2.34
C ILE A 37 -5.36 4.22 3.42
N LYS A 38 -6.00 5.39 3.42
CA LYS A 38 -7.16 5.66 4.26
C LYS A 38 -8.44 5.41 3.47
N VAL A 39 -9.27 4.51 3.97
CA VAL A 39 -10.57 4.21 3.36
C VAL A 39 -11.57 5.31 3.74
N LYS A 40 -12.28 5.83 2.73
CA LYS A 40 -13.25 6.92 2.89
C LYS A 40 -14.38 6.53 3.85
N ASP A 41 -14.84 7.51 4.63
CA ASP A 41 -15.94 7.38 5.59
C ASP A 41 -15.70 6.27 6.64
N SER A 42 -14.43 5.99 6.97
CA SER A 42 -14.06 4.98 7.95
C SER A 42 -12.75 5.31 8.68
N ASN A 43 -12.44 4.55 9.74
CA ASN A 43 -11.13 4.59 10.39
C ASN A 43 -10.18 3.50 9.84
N GLU A 44 -10.60 2.78 8.79
CA GLU A 44 -9.85 1.66 8.24
C GLU A 44 -8.62 2.17 7.48
N ILE A 45 -7.46 1.63 7.84
CA ILE A 45 -6.20 1.85 7.14
C ILE A 45 -5.78 0.55 6.47
N LEU A 46 -5.47 0.62 5.18
CA LEU A 46 -4.94 -0.49 4.39
C LEU A 46 -3.53 -0.15 3.92
N GLY A 47 -2.79 -1.15 3.48
CA GLY A 47 -1.51 -0.89 2.85
C GLY A 47 -0.70 -2.12 2.56
N GLY A 48 0.50 -1.88 2.06
CA GLY A 48 1.43 -2.95 1.73
C GLY A 48 2.85 -2.46 1.53
N TYR A 49 3.79 -3.37 1.71
CA TYR A 49 5.21 -3.16 1.48
C TYR A 49 5.63 -3.83 0.18
N ASN A 50 6.19 -3.06 -0.75
CA ASN A 50 6.80 -3.57 -1.97
C ASN A 50 8.34 -3.49 -1.85
N PRO A 51 9.06 -4.62 -1.67
CA PRO A 51 10.51 -4.62 -1.61
C PRO A 51 11.19 -4.40 -2.96
N ILE A 52 10.52 -4.76 -4.05
CA ILE A 52 11.03 -4.62 -5.42
C ILE A 52 10.60 -3.28 -6.01
N GLU A 53 11.07 -2.99 -7.22
CA GLU A 53 10.64 -1.80 -7.96
C GLU A 53 9.20 -1.90 -8.45
N TRP A 54 8.46 -0.79 -8.39
CA TRP A 54 7.22 -0.63 -9.15
C TRP A 54 7.53 -0.48 -10.64
N LYS A 55 6.64 -1.01 -11.47
CA LYS A 55 6.72 -0.89 -12.92
C LYS A 55 5.32 -0.75 -13.51
N THR A 56 5.26 -0.18 -14.70
CA THR A 56 4.12 -0.31 -15.60
C THR A 56 4.34 -1.46 -16.59
N GLU A 57 3.79 -2.65 -16.31
CA GLU A 57 3.92 -3.84 -17.15
C GLU A 57 2.62 -4.66 -17.18
N PHE A 58 2.38 -5.48 -18.21
CA PHE A 58 1.22 -6.38 -18.26
C PHE A 58 1.44 -7.70 -17.49
N CYS A 59 2.14 -7.64 -16.35
CA CYS A 59 2.50 -8.82 -15.57
C CYS A 59 2.56 -8.54 -14.05
N PHE A 60 2.77 -9.60 -13.28
CA PHE A 60 3.00 -9.50 -11.84
C PHE A 60 4.49 -9.46 -11.50
N GLY A 61 4.83 -8.70 -10.47
CA GLY A 61 6.16 -8.69 -9.87
C GLY A 61 6.37 -9.85 -8.90
N HIS A 62 7.55 -10.47 -8.96
CA HIS A 62 7.93 -11.60 -8.11
C HIS A 62 8.52 -11.12 -6.78
N SER A 63 7.92 -11.53 -5.65
CA SER A 63 8.47 -11.22 -4.33
C SER A 63 8.00 -12.18 -3.24
N LYS A 64 8.92 -12.60 -2.36
CA LYS A 64 8.62 -13.34 -1.13
C LYS A 64 8.51 -12.45 0.11
N ASP A 65 9.14 -11.27 0.05
CA ASP A 65 9.32 -10.38 1.20
C ASP A 65 8.24 -9.29 1.26
N SER A 66 7.33 -9.24 0.29
CA SER A 66 6.17 -8.36 0.32
C SER A 66 5.17 -8.81 1.39
N PHE A 67 4.43 -7.84 1.93
CA PHE A 67 3.33 -8.08 2.84
C PHE A 67 2.28 -6.99 2.67
N ILE A 68 1.03 -7.33 2.95
CA ILE A 68 -0.07 -6.38 3.05
C ILE A 68 -0.60 -6.38 4.48
N PHE A 69 -1.22 -5.27 4.87
CA PHE A 69 -1.76 -5.11 6.20
C PHE A 69 -3.06 -4.30 6.19
N SER A 70 -3.80 -4.42 7.29
CA SER A 70 -4.89 -3.54 7.62
C SER A 70 -4.92 -3.21 9.11
N PHE A 71 -5.46 -2.04 9.43
CA PHE A 71 -5.89 -1.64 10.76
C PHE A 71 -7.38 -1.32 10.64
N ILE A 72 -8.23 -2.20 11.15
CA ILE A 72 -9.68 -1.97 11.15
C ILE A 72 -10.00 -0.93 12.24
N ASN A 73 -9.33 -1.06 13.39
CA ASN A 73 -9.44 -0.22 14.57
C ASN A 73 -8.03 0.15 15.09
N LYS A 74 -7.93 0.98 16.13
CA LYS A 74 -6.64 1.43 16.70
C LYS A 74 -5.76 0.31 17.28
N ASP A 75 -6.36 -0.83 17.65
CA ASP A 75 -5.71 -1.87 18.44
C ASP A 75 -5.63 -3.23 17.72
N ASP A 76 -6.37 -3.40 16.62
CA ASP A 76 -6.42 -4.65 15.84
C ASP A 76 -5.81 -4.46 14.46
N TYR A 77 -4.79 -5.27 14.15
CA TYR A 77 -4.17 -5.28 12.83
C TYR A 77 -4.12 -6.68 12.24
N ILE A 78 -4.26 -6.76 10.93
CA ILE A 78 -4.00 -7.96 10.15
C ILE A 78 -2.70 -7.73 9.38
N LEU A 79 -1.78 -8.68 9.48
CA LEU A 79 -0.60 -8.77 8.63
C LEU A 79 -0.68 -10.06 7.82
N SER A 80 -0.57 -9.92 6.51
CA SER A 80 -0.69 -11.00 5.53
C SER A 80 0.56 -11.03 4.66
N ARG A 81 1.27 -12.17 4.64
CA ARG A 81 2.48 -12.36 3.84
C ARG A 81 2.15 -13.02 2.51
N VAL A 82 3.07 -12.92 1.56
CA VAL A 82 2.90 -13.56 0.26
C VAL A 82 2.83 -15.08 0.40
N GLN A 83 1.82 -15.68 -0.22
CA GLN A 83 1.68 -17.12 -0.40
C GLN A 83 2.10 -17.55 -1.82
N ASN A 84 1.81 -16.73 -2.83
CA ASN A 84 2.24 -16.95 -4.21
C ASN A 84 3.20 -15.86 -4.66
N GLU A 85 4.51 -16.15 -4.59
CA GLU A 85 5.58 -15.20 -4.88
C GLU A 85 5.52 -14.63 -6.30
N LYS A 86 5.02 -15.41 -7.27
CA LYS A 86 4.90 -14.99 -8.69
C LYS A 86 3.83 -13.92 -8.92
N GLN A 87 2.96 -13.69 -7.95
CA GLN A 87 1.84 -12.76 -8.06
C GLN A 87 1.86 -11.69 -6.97
N ALA A 88 3.02 -11.41 -6.37
CA ALA A 88 3.11 -10.57 -5.18
C ALA A 88 2.73 -9.10 -5.44
N ILE A 89 3.19 -8.54 -6.55
CA ILE A 89 2.98 -7.11 -6.90
C ILE A 89 2.21 -7.03 -8.22
N ASN A 90 1.19 -6.18 -8.28
CA ASN A 90 0.37 -6.01 -9.48
C ASN A 90 0.78 -4.73 -10.22
N ASN A 91 1.48 -4.90 -11.34
CA ASN A 91 2.14 -3.81 -12.08
C ASN A 91 1.35 -3.35 -13.33
N TYR A 92 0.09 -3.76 -13.49
CA TYR A 92 -0.69 -3.33 -14.67
C TYR A 92 -0.97 -1.83 -14.61
N SER A 93 -0.90 -1.17 -15.77
CA SER A 93 -1.00 0.28 -15.94
C SER A 93 -2.28 0.95 -15.43
N ARG A 94 -3.33 0.18 -15.17
CA ARG A 94 -4.62 0.65 -14.62
C ARG A 94 -4.71 0.50 -13.11
N TYR A 95 -3.62 0.15 -12.45
CA TYR A 95 -3.57 0.01 -11.01
C TYR A 95 -2.59 1.02 -10.42
N GLY A 96 -2.95 1.54 -9.26
CA GLY A 96 -2.01 2.22 -8.38
C GLY A 96 -1.20 1.21 -7.56
N PRO A 97 -0.90 1.49 -6.28
CA PRO A 97 -0.15 0.58 -5.43
C PRO A 97 -0.98 -0.67 -5.09
N SER A 98 -0.86 -1.70 -5.92
CA SER A 98 -1.66 -2.92 -5.83
C SER A 98 -0.81 -4.16 -5.58
N PHE A 99 -1.34 -5.07 -4.77
CA PHE A 99 -0.65 -6.24 -4.25
C PHE A 99 -1.50 -7.49 -4.50
N GLY A 100 -0.84 -8.56 -4.92
CA GLY A 100 -1.52 -9.83 -5.17
C GLY A 100 -2.29 -9.83 -6.49
N ASN A 101 -2.83 -10.98 -6.85
CA ASN A 101 -3.81 -11.10 -7.94
C ASN A 101 -5.21 -10.65 -7.51
N GLY A 102 -5.31 -9.60 -6.69
CA GLY A 102 -6.58 -9.14 -6.11
C GLY A 102 -6.55 -8.86 -4.62
N ASP A 103 -5.43 -9.08 -3.94
CA ASP A 103 -5.38 -9.06 -2.48
C ASP A 103 -5.52 -7.65 -1.88
N LEU A 104 -4.95 -6.65 -2.56
CA LEU A 104 -5.25 -5.23 -2.38
C LEU A 104 -5.17 -4.56 -3.75
N VAL A 105 -6.31 -4.12 -4.28
CA VAL A 105 -6.40 -3.50 -5.61
C VAL A 105 -6.86 -2.07 -5.50
N ILE A 106 -6.00 -1.17 -5.96
CA ILE A 106 -6.26 0.25 -6.13
C ILE A 106 -6.39 0.51 -7.62
N TYR A 107 -7.61 0.71 -8.09
CA TYR A 107 -7.95 0.73 -9.51
C TYR A 107 -8.23 2.13 -10.00
N GLY A 108 -7.60 2.51 -11.11
CA GLY A 108 -7.87 3.76 -11.80
C GLY A 108 -7.72 3.58 -13.31
N ASP A 109 -8.69 4.10 -14.05
CA ASP A 109 -8.68 4.15 -15.52
C ASP A 109 -9.06 5.55 -16.01
N SER A 110 -9.37 5.70 -17.30
CA SER A 110 -9.73 6.99 -17.88
C SER A 110 -11.03 7.59 -17.32
N GLU A 111 -11.87 6.79 -16.67
CA GLU A 111 -13.18 7.19 -16.14
C GLU A 111 -13.23 7.14 -14.61
N HIS A 112 -12.32 6.39 -13.98
CA HIS A 112 -12.30 6.15 -12.54
C HIS A 112 -10.96 6.55 -11.93
N SER A 113 -11.05 7.37 -10.88
CA SER A 113 -9.96 7.61 -9.93
C SER A 113 -10.04 6.65 -8.75
N PHE A 114 -8.99 6.61 -7.94
CA PHE A 114 -8.93 5.83 -6.70
C PHE A 114 -9.98 6.29 -5.66
N GLU A 115 -10.50 7.51 -5.78
CA GLU A 115 -11.55 8.03 -4.90
C GLU A 115 -12.93 7.42 -5.23
N ASN A 116 -13.10 6.84 -6.41
CA ASN A 116 -14.33 6.18 -6.81
C ASN A 116 -14.49 4.81 -6.11
N TYR A 117 -15.72 4.31 -6.05
CA TYR A 117 -16.06 3.03 -5.41
C TYR A 117 -15.69 1.84 -6.32
N VAL A 118 -14.39 1.69 -6.59
CA VAL A 118 -13.84 0.72 -7.56
C VAL A 118 -12.74 -0.17 -6.98
N ASN A 119 -12.11 0.25 -5.88
CA ASN A 119 -11.03 -0.47 -5.21
C ASN A 119 -11.58 -1.69 -4.46
N TYR A 120 -10.80 -2.76 -4.27
CA TYR A 120 -11.28 -3.96 -3.56
C TYR A 120 -10.14 -4.78 -2.95
N CYS A 121 -10.51 -5.72 -2.08
CA CYS A 121 -9.60 -6.69 -1.49
C CYS A 121 -10.22 -8.10 -1.56
N LYS A 122 -9.46 -9.07 -2.05
CA LYS A 122 -9.78 -10.50 -2.06
C LYS A 122 -8.66 -11.27 -1.35
N LYS A 123 -8.77 -12.59 -1.20
CA LYS A 123 -7.65 -13.41 -0.73
C LYS A 123 -7.30 -14.41 -1.83
N LEU A 124 -6.16 -14.23 -2.48
CA LEU A 124 -5.74 -15.03 -3.62
C LEU A 124 -4.24 -15.37 -3.55
N SER A 125 -3.37 -14.37 -3.46
CA SER A 125 -1.92 -14.52 -3.51
C SER A 125 -1.24 -14.32 -2.16
N TYR A 126 -1.95 -13.82 -1.15
CA TYR A 126 -1.46 -13.59 0.22
C TYR A 126 -2.16 -14.51 1.23
N GLU A 127 -1.54 -14.78 2.37
CA GLU A 127 -1.99 -15.79 3.34
C GLU A 127 -3.37 -15.50 3.95
N LYS A 128 -3.68 -14.23 4.22
CA LYS A 128 -4.86 -13.75 4.94
C LYS A 128 -5.59 -12.67 4.15
N GLN A 129 -6.92 -12.68 4.28
CA GLN A 129 -7.77 -11.57 3.85
C GLN A 129 -7.58 -10.39 4.81
N ILE A 130 -7.36 -9.19 4.27
CA ILE A 130 -7.10 -7.99 5.09
C ILE A 130 -8.35 -7.15 5.38
N ARG A 131 -9.46 -7.39 4.67
CA ARG A 131 -10.76 -6.75 4.94
C ARG A 131 -11.83 -7.81 5.21
N PRO A 132 -12.77 -7.58 6.13
CA PRO A 132 -13.85 -8.55 6.39
C PRO A 132 -14.78 -8.75 5.19
N SER A 133 -14.93 -7.71 4.35
CA SER A 133 -15.78 -7.74 3.15
C SER A 133 -14.93 -7.68 1.88
N ALA A 134 -15.42 -8.34 0.83
CA ALA A 134 -14.89 -8.20 -0.54
C ALA A 134 -15.59 -7.08 -1.33
N GLU A 135 -16.46 -6.29 -0.65
CA GLU A 135 -17.07 -5.11 -1.24
C GLU A 135 -16.02 -4.08 -1.64
N LYS A 136 -16.38 -3.31 -2.66
CA LYS A 136 -15.55 -2.24 -3.15
C LYS A 136 -15.43 -1.13 -2.10
N PHE A 137 -14.50 -0.20 -2.29
CA PHE A 137 -14.35 0.96 -1.42
C PHE A 137 -13.79 2.16 -2.18
N SER A 138 -14.01 3.33 -1.59
CA SER A 138 -13.41 4.60 -2.00
C SER A 138 -12.22 4.92 -1.11
N ILE A 139 -11.21 5.57 -1.66
CA ILE A 139 -10.05 6.08 -0.91
C ILE A 139 -10.34 7.53 -0.49
N GLU A 140 -10.02 7.87 0.76
CA GLU A 140 -9.99 9.26 1.24
C GLU A 140 -8.69 9.93 0.81
N ASP A 141 -7.55 9.28 1.09
CA ASP A 141 -6.23 9.61 0.57
C ASP A 141 -5.24 8.46 0.84
N TYR A 142 -4.08 8.50 0.19
CA TYR A 142 -3.04 7.49 0.26
C TYR A 142 -1.65 8.13 0.17
N GLU A 143 -0.68 7.47 0.78
CA GLU A 143 0.71 7.90 0.81
C GLU A 143 1.64 6.73 0.44
N VAL A 144 2.68 7.04 -0.32
CA VAL A 144 3.76 6.10 -0.63
C VAL A 144 5.07 6.66 -0.10
N PHE A 145 5.74 5.87 0.75
CA PHE A 145 7.03 6.22 1.33
C PHE A 145 8.09 5.28 0.78
N GLN A 146 9.22 5.83 0.33
CA GLN A 146 10.42 5.07 0.03
C GLN A 146 11.30 4.94 1.28
N ILE A 147 11.79 3.73 1.55
CA ILE A 147 12.67 3.45 2.69
C ILE A 147 14.13 3.60 2.25
N LYS A 148 14.84 4.62 2.76
CA LYS A 148 16.20 4.99 2.31
C LYS A 148 17.35 4.40 3.15
N LYS A 149 17.11 3.92 4.37
CA LYS A 149 18.18 3.45 5.27
C LYS A 149 17.79 2.21 6.08
N PHE A 150 18.73 1.28 6.23
CA PHE A 150 18.61 0.04 7.00
C PHE A 150 19.74 -0.02 8.04
N SER A 151 19.39 -0.39 9.26
CA SER A 151 20.31 -1.03 10.21
C SER A 151 19.79 -2.46 10.43
N PHE A 152 20.69 -3.41 10.66
CA PHE A 152 20.55 -4.88 10.45
C PHE A 152 19.42 -5.64 11.20
N ASN A 153 18.47 -4.97 11.87
CA ASN A 153 17.35 -5.64 12.54
C ASN A 153 16.03 -5.40 11.80
N ASN A 154 15.64 -6.37 10.97
CA ASN A 154 14.37 -6.40 10.24
C ASN A 154 13.18 -6.68 11.18
N ASN A 155 12.77 -5.73 12.01
CA ASN A 155 11.57 -5.88 12.83
C ASN A 155 10.36 -5.19 12.19
N ILE A 156 9.44 -5.98 11.65
CA ILE A 156 8.18 -5.51 11.07
C ILE A 156 7.33 -4.70 12.06
N HIS A 157 7.46 -4.96 13.37
CA HIS A 157 6.79 -4.19 14.40
C HIS A 157 7.29 -2.75 14.50
N GLU A 158 8.55 -2.47 14.16
CA GLU A 158 9.09 -1.11 14.18
C GLU A 158 8.57 -0.29 12.99
N ILE A 159 8.45 -0.92 11.81
CA ILE A 159 7.83 -0.31 10.63
C ILE A 159 6.35 0.01 10.92
N ILE A 160 5.61 -0.95 11.49
CA ILE A 160 4.21 -0.76 11.90
C ILE A 160 4.09 0.32 12.98
N SER A 161 4.99 0.35 13.97
CA SER A 161 5.01 1.38 15.02
C SER A 161 5.25 2.77 14.43
N VAL A 162 6.20 2.94 13.50
CA VAL A 162 6.45 4.24 12.87
C VAL A 162 5.23 4.68 12.05
N MET A 163 4.63 3.76 11.29
CA MET A 163 3.43 4.04 10.48
C MET A 163 2.21 4.40 11.33
N THR A 164 1.99 3.70 12.45
CA THR A 164 0.90 4.00 13.39
C THR A 164 1.14 5.28 14.20
N THR A 165 2.39 5.64 14.50
CA THR A 165 2.71 6.90 15.18
C THR A 165 2.56 8.09 14.24
N THR A 166 2.91 7.93 12.96
CA THR A 166 2.75 8.96 11.92
C THR A 166 1.25 9.18 11.64
N THR A 167 0.45 8.10 11.53
CA THR A 167 -1.02 8.21 11.42
C THR A 167 -1.69 8.78 12.68
N LYS A 168 -1.21 8.50 13.89
CA LYS A 168 -1.73 9.08 15.16
C LYS A 168 -1.34 10.55 15.38
N ASN A 169 -0.18 11.00 14.89
CA ASN A 169 0.36 12.35 15.15
C ASN A 169 0.23 13.37 14.00
N GLY A 170 -0.41 13.03 12.87
CA GLY A 170 -0.85 14.08 11.93
C GLY A 170 -0.57 13.85 10.44
N ILE A 171 -0.91 12.68 9.88
CA ILE A 171 -0.96 12.53 8.41
C ILE A 171 -2.14 13.33 7.80
N TRP A 172 -3.21 13.57 8.57
CA TRP A 172 -4.45 14.20 8.10
C TRP A 172 -4.72 15.61 8.67
N ARG A 173 -3.67 16.32 9.12
CA ARG A 173 -3.81 17.72 9.55
C ARG A 173 -2.87 18.61 8.75
N ASN A 174 -3.38 19.10 7.63
CA ASN A 174 -3.50 20.51 7.25
C ASN A 174 -4.08 20.59 5.84
#